data_AF-A0A1V5UM66-F1
#
_entry.id   AF-A0A1V5UM66-F1
#
_cell.length_a   1.000
_cell.length_b   1.000
_cell.length_c   1.000
_cell.angle_alpha   90.00
_cell.angle_beta   90.00
_cell.angle_gamma   90.00
#
_symmetry.space_group_name_H-M   'P 1'
#
loop_
_entity.id
_entity.type
_entity.pdbx_description
1 polymer ?
#
loop_
_entity_poly.entity_id
_entity_poly.type
_entity_poly.pdbx_seq_one_letter_code
_entity_poly.pdbx_strand_id
1 'polypeptide(L)'
;MGGDLVDAFCATKHPTGMSSDALSPDEQVEAMTDLLNQLDRQGKLGGVQTGNHDNWSDSAGYRFERFLSELSCPVFSGEGEIDLFIAGAEKYTVWWAHTTWGNSKINITNAPKRALQFNSERADIALVGHTHQASAEQFDIAGKSKVAIVGGTYKTQDSYGKKWGMGSVGLPGYTLLLWPDSKHVEVSRTPEVAQDFLLSQIYQLTTDESWVDPYTRSKK
;
A
#
# COMPACT_ATOMS: atom_id res chain seq x y z
N MET A 1 -4.31 -1.99 -0.23
CA MET A 1 -4.52 -0.60 0.25
C MET A 1 -4.22 -0.56 1.74
N GLY A 2 -3.53 0.47 2.26
CA GLY A 2 -2.91 0.46 3.61
C GLY A 2 -3.72 1.06 4.77
N GLY A 3 -5.06 1.05 4.71
CA GLY A 3 -5.93 1.69 5.69
C GLY A 3 -6.15 3.18 5.46
N ASP A 4 -7.09 3.75 6.22
CA ASP A 4 -7.63 5.10 6.04
C ASP A 4 -8.11 5.29 4.58
N LEU A 5 -9.01 4.40 4.17
CA LEU A 5 -9.57 4.41 2.82
C LEU A 5 -10.45 5.65 2.61
N VAL A 6 -11.04 6.16 3.69
CA VAL A 6 -11.76 7.43 3.77
C VAL A 6 -11.22 8.25 4.93
N ASP A 7 -11.34 9.58 4.88
CA ASP A 7 -10.91 10.45 5.99
C ASP A 7 -11.91 10.41 7.14
N ALA A 8 -13.20 10.33 6.80
CA ALA A 8 -14.31 10.10 7.73
C ALA A 8 -14.34 11.03 8.95
N PHE A 9 -13.90 12.29 8.78
CA PHE A 9 -14.11 13.31 9.81
C PHE A 9 -15.60 13.44 10.13
N CYS A 10 -15.92 13.48 11.42
CA CYS A 10 -17.31 13.51 11.88
C CYS A 10 -17.47 14.41 13.11
N ALA A 11 -18.72 14.69 13.49
CA ALA A 11 -19.01 15.60 14.59
C ALA A 11 -18.40 15.15 15.93
N THR A 12 -18.12 13.85 16.08
CA THR A 12 -17.51 13.26 17.28
C THR A 12 -16.00 13.06 17.18
N LYS A 13 -15.44 13.03 15.95
CA LYS A 13 -14.01 12.82 15.67
C LYS A 13 -13.53 13.89 14.69
N HIS A 14 -12.75 14.84 15.22
CA HIS A 14 -12.18 15.96 14.47
C HIS A 14 -13.22 16.82 13.73
N PRO A 15 -14.19 17.42 14.45
CA PRO A 15 -15.27 18.22 13.83
C PRO A 15 -14.75 19.41 13.01
N THR A 16 -13.58 19.95 13.35
CA THR A 16 -12.94 21.03 12.59
C THR A 16 -12.27 20.57 11.29
N GLY A 17 -12.06 19.26 11.12
CA GLY A 17 -11.59 18.65 9.87
C GLY A 17 -12.70 18.54 8.83
N MET A 18 -13.97 18.40 9.24
CA MET A 18 -15.11 18.26 8.33
C MET A 18 -15.24 19.40 7.32
N SER A 19 -14.90 20.64 7.72
CA SER A 19 -14.95 21.81 6.82
C SER A 19 -13.80 21.86 5.82
N SER A 20 -12.83 20.96 5.91
CA SER A 20 -11.66 20.92 5.04
C SER A 20 -11.71 19.85 3.95
N ASP A 21 -12.68 18.93 4.03
CA ASP A 21 -12.87 17.90 3.04
C ASP A 21 -13.74 18.40 1.88
N ALA A 22 -13.42 17.93 0.67
CA ALA A 22 -14.18 18.25 -0.53
C ALA A 22 -15.48 17.45 -0.64
N LEU A 23 -15.52 16.26 -0.01
CA LEU A 23 -16.63 15.32 -0.02
C LEU A 23 -17.09 15.07 1.41
N SER A 24 -18.40 14.94 1.61
CA SER A 24 -18.93 14.50 2.91
C SER A 24 -18.55 13.03 3.19
N PRO A 25 -18.56 12.58 4.45
CA PRO A 25 -18.16 11.22 4.79
C PRO A 25 -18.90 10.11 4.02
N ASP A 26 -20.20 10.28 3.76
CA ASP A 26 -21.01 9.37 2.93
C ASP A 26 -20.54 9.33 1.47
N GLU A 27 -20.31 10.49 0.85
CA GLU A 27 -19.77 10.57 -0.52
C GLU A 27 -18.38 9.94 -0.63
N GLN A 28 -17.53 10.08 0.40
CA GLN A 28 -16.22 9.41 0.46
C GLN A 28 -16.38 7.88 0.47
N VAL A 29 -17.31 7.37 1.29
CA VAL A 29 -17.57 5.93 1.40
C VAL A 29 -18.12 5.35 0.10
N GLU A 30 -19.07 6.04 -0.55
CA GLU A 30 -19.61 5.61 -1.84
C GLU A 30 -18.52 5.56 -2.92
N ALA A 31 -17.76 6.64 -3.09
CA ALA A 31 -16.69 6.71 -4.08
C ALA A 31 -15.60 5.64 -3.85
N MET A 32 -15.23 5.41 -2.59
CA MET A 32 -14.24 4.39 -2.26
C MET A 32 -14.78 2.97 -2.46
N THR A 33 -16.05 2.72 -2.13
CA THR A 33 -16.70 1.44 -2.35
C THR A 33 -16.75 1.10 -3.83
N ASP A 34 -17.14 2.06 -4.69
CA ASP A 34 -17.16 1.88 -6.14
C ASP A 34 -15.78 1.56 -6.71
N LEU A 35 -14.75 2.29 -6.27
CA LEU A 35 -13.37 2.04 -6.70
C LEU A 35 -12.88 0.65 -6.27
N LEU A 36 -13.06 0.27 -5.01
CA LEU A 36 -12.62 -1.03 -4.50
C LEU A 36 -13.34 -2.17 -5.20
N ASN A 37 -14.67 -2.07 -5.38
CA ASN A 37 -15.45 -3.05 -6.12
C ASN A 37 -15.00 -3.16 -7.59
N GLN A 38 -14.68 -2.05 -8.23
CA GLN A 38 -14.15 -2.06 -9.60
C GLN A 38 -12.81 -2.79 -9.67
N LEU A 39 -11.88 -2.53 -8.74
CA LEU A 39 -10.57 -3.18 -8.70
C LEU A 39 -10.69 -4.67 -8.36
N ASP A 40 -11.57 -5.03 -7.43
CA ASP A 40 -11.82 -6.41 -7.01
C ASP A 40 -12.40 -7.24 -8.15
N ARG A 41 -13.43 -6.73 -8.85
CA ARG A 41 -14.03 -7.38 -10.04
C ARG A 41 -13.04 -7.56 -11.18
N GLN A 42 -12.03 -6.70 -11.26
CA GLN A 42 -10.96 -6.81 -12.26
C GLN A 42 -9.83 -7.75 -11.82
N GLY A 43 -9.90 -8.34 -10.62
CA GLY A 43 -8.83 -9.16 -10.05
C GLY A 43 -7.55 -8.36 -9.76
N LYS A 44 -7.66 -7.04 -9.59
CA LYS A 44 -6.54 -6.12 -9.35
C LYS A 44 -6.39 -5.73 -7.88
N LEU A 45 -7.29 -6.19 -7.02
CA LEU A 45 -7.25 -5.93 -5.58
C LEU A 45 -6.76 -7.19 -4.83
N GLY A 46 -5.51 -7.16 -4.36
CA GLY A 46 -4.94 -8.29 -3.62
C GLY A 46 -5.32 -8.34 -2.14
N GLY A 47 -5.78 -7.21 -1.59
CA GLY A 47 -6.20 -7.10 -0.19
C GLY A 47 -6.40 -5.65 0.25
N VAL A 48 -7.24 -5.50 1.26
CA VAL A 48 -7.58 -4.20 1.86
C VAL A 48 -7.25 -4.23 3.35
N GLN A 49 -6.66 -3.15 3.82
CA GLN A 49 -6.49 -2.91 5.24
C GLN A 49 -7.39 -1.76 5.68
N THR A 50 -7.94 -1.86 6.89
CA THR A 50 -8.61 -0.74 7.55
C THR A 50 -7.66 0.00 8.48
N GLY A 51 -7.90 1.29 8.64
CA GLY A 51 -7.16 2.21 9.49
C GLY A 51 -8.02 2.85 10.56
N ASN A 52 -7.47 3.86 11.24
CA ASN A 52 -8.18 4.50 12.33
C ASN A 52 -9.28 5.45 11.84
N HIS A 53 -9.13 6.03 10.64
CA HIS A 53 -10.14 6.92 10.06
C HIS A 53 -11.38 6.12 9.67
N ASP A 54 -11.19 4.94 9.08
CA ASP A 54 -12.29 4.03 8.74
C ASP A 54 -13.18 3.75 9.97
N ASN A 55 -12.57 3.56 11.15
CA ASN A 55 -13.26 3.33 12.42
C ASN A 55 -13.89 4.59 13.05
N TRP A 56 -13.57 5.80 12.59
CA TRP A 56 -14.25 7.01 13.10
C TRP A 56 -15.70 7.08 12.62
N SER A 57 -16.01 6.46 11.49
CA SER A 57 -17.36 6.32 10.98
C SER A 57 -18.28 5.57 11.96
N ASP A 58 -17.76 4.56 12.67
CA ASP A 58 -18.51 3.81 13.70
C ASP A 58 -18.99 4.74 14.83
N SER A 59 -18.15 5.69 15.24
CA SER A 59 -18.50 6.68 16.26
C SER A 59 -19.56 7.67 15.79
N ALA A 60 -19.81 7.76 14.49
CA ALA A 60 -20.87 8.54 13.87
C ALA A 60 -22.12 7.70 13.54
N GLY A 61 -22.11 6.38 13.82
CA GLY A 61 -23.25 5.49 13.62
C GLY A 61 -23.28 4.76 12.26
N TYR A 62 -22.20 4.83 11.49
CA TYR A 62 -22.07 4.17 10.18
C TYR A 62 -20.96 3.12 10.26
N ARG A 63 -21.19 1.90 9.77
CA ARG A 63 -20.19 0.82 9.82
C ARG A 63 -19.49 0.65 8.48
N PHE A 64 -18.30 1.21 8.34
CA PHE A 64 -17.55 1.17 7.08
C PHE A 64 -17.23 -0.26 6.61
N GLU A 65 -16.92 -1.17 7.54
CA GLU A 65 -16.58 -2.56 7.22
C GLU A 65 -17.71 -3.32 6.55
N ARG A 66 -18.96 -2.87 6.70
CA ARG A 66 -20.09 -3.47 5.98
C ARG A 66 -19.91 -3.37 4.47
N PHE A 67 -19.38 -2.26 3.96
CA PHE A 67 -19.13 -2.07 2.53
C PHE A 67 -17.99 -2.96 2.03
N LEU A 68 -17.01 -3.24 2.90
CA LEU A 68 -15.89 -4.12 2.58
C LEU A 68 -16.31 -5.60 2.53
N SER A 69 -17.48 -5.97 3.08
CA SER A 69 -17.97 -7.35 3.09
C SER A 69 -18.34 -7.91 1.71
N GLU A 70 -18.48 -7.03 0.71
CA GLU A 70 -18.77 -7.41 -0.68
C GLU A 70 -17.51 -7.74 -1.49
N LEU A 71 -16.32 -7.43 -0.95
CA LEU A 71 -15.05 -7.70 -1.61
C LEU A 71 -14.71 -9.19 -1.55
N SER A 72 -14.20 -9.71 -2.66
CA SER A 72 -13.66 -11.07 -2.72
C SER A 72 -12.24 -11.18 -2.18
N CYS A 73 -11.48 -10.07 -2.21
CA CYS A 73 -10.15 -9.99 -1.60
C CYS A 73 -10.22 -10.00 -0.05
N PRO A 74 -9.14 -10.43 0.62
CA PRO A 74 -9.07 -10.41 2.08
C PRO A 74 -9.06 -8.98 2.63
N VAL A 75 -9.82 -8.76 3.71
CA VAL A 75 -9.90 -7.51 4.47
C VAL A 75 -9.24 -7.70 5.84
N PHE A 76 -8.29 -6.83 6.18
CA PHE A 76 -7.50 -6.90 7.41
C PHE A 76 -7.82 -5.73 8.33
N SER A 77 -8.04 -6.02 9.60
CA SER A 77 -8.07 -5.05 10.69
C SER A 77 -6.93 -5.37 11.66
N GLY A 78 -5.99 -4.43 11.84
CA GLY A 78 -4.78 -4.65 12.63
C GLY A 78 -3.55 -4.99 11.78
N GLU A 79 -2.92 -6.13 12.02
CA GLU A 79 -1.76 -6.61 11.26
C GLU A 79 -2.18 -7.73 10.28
N GLY A 80 -1.51 -7.83 9.14
CA GLY A 80 -1.80 -8.82 8.11
C GLY A 80 -0.55 -9.33 7.41
N GLU A 81 -0.65 -10.52 6.84
CA GLU A 81 0.38 -11.11 5.99
C GLU A 81 -0.24 -11.71 4.74
N ILE A 82 0.33 -11.42 3.57
CA ILE A 82 -0.03 -12.04 2.30
C ILE A 82 1.20 -12.63 1.64
N ASP A 83 1.06 -13.87 1.17
CA ASP A 83 2.03 -14.51 0.30
C ASP A 83 1.64 -14.25 -1.17
N LEU A 84 2.55 -13.62 -1.92
CA LEU A 84 2.43 -13.35 -3.35
C LEU A 84 3.28 -14.38 -4.12
N PHE A 85 2.66 -15.05 -5.11
CA PHE A 85 3.34 -16.00 -5.99
C PHE A 85 3.51 -15.38 -7.37
N ILE A 86 4.75 -15.05 -7.73
CA ILE A 86 5.06 -14.36 -8.98
C ILE A 86 5.37 -15.38 -10.06
N ALA A 87 4.61 -15.33 -11.15
CA ALA A 87 4.62 -16.31 -12.23
C ALA A 87 4.49 -17.79 -11.76
N GLY A 88 3.89 -18.01 -10.58
CA GLY A 88 3.72 -19.34 -9.98
C GLY A 88 5.00 -19.98 -9.43
N ALA A 89 6.12 -19.25 -9.37
CA ALA A 89 7.42 -19.77 -8.97
C ALA A 89 7.90 -19.12 -7.67
N GLU A 90 8.24 -17.84 -7.71
CA GLU A 90 8.87 -17.16 -6.57
C GLU A 90 7.82 -16.63 -5.58
N LYS A 91 8.07 -16.86 -4.29
CA LYS A 91 7.17 -16.45 -3.20
C LYS A 91 7.73 -15.25 -2.44
N TYR A 92 6.93 -14.18 -2.39
CA TYR A 92 7.18 -13.00 -1.59
C TYR A 92 6.16 -12.91 -0.47
N THR A 93 6.62 -12.86 0.78
CA THR A 93 5.70 -12.59 1.90
C THR A 93 5.68 -11.09 2.17
N VAL A 94 4.50 -10.49 2.18
CA VAL A 94 4.27 -9.10 2.54
C VAL A 94 3.58 -9.06 3.90
N TRP A 95 4.23 -8.46 4.89
CA TRP A 95 3.57 -8.05 6.13
C TRP A 95 3.05 -6.62 5.96
N TRP A 96 1.88 -6.32 6.53
CA TRP A 96 1.38 -4.97 6.53
C TRP A 96 0.57 -4.62 7.78
N ALA A 97 0.54 -3.34 8.11
CA ALA A 97 -0.33 -2.79 9.15
C ALA A 97 -0.71 -1.35 8.80
N HIS A 98 -1.89 -0.90 9.24
CA HIS A 98 -2.19 0.53 9.14
C HIS A 98 -1.27 1.33 10.08
N THR A 99 -1.12 0.86 11.31
CA THR A 99 -0.19 1.42 12.30
C THR A 99 0.44 0.29 13.10
N THR A 100 1.67 0.50 13.55
CA THR A 100 2.37 -0.41 14.46
C THR A 100 3.32 0.40 15.35
N TRP A 101 3.94 -0.25 16.33
CA TRP A 101 4.86 0.40 17.25
C TRP A 101 6.19 0.77 16.57
N GLY A 102 6.90 1.74 17.14
CA GLY A 102 8.22 2.14 16.63
C GLY A 102 8.19 3.21 15.53
N ASN A 103 7.13 4.00 15.42
CA ASN A 103 7.12 5.17 14.51
C ASN A 103 8.25 6.16 14.87
N SER A 104 8.87 6.77 13.85
CA SER A 104 9.91 7.79 14.02
C SER A 104 9.77 8.88 12.96
N LYS A 105 9.89 10.14 13.40
CA LYS A 105 9.85 11.31 12.50
C LYS A 105 11.15 11.51 11.72
N ILE A 106 12.26 10.91 12.17
CA ILE A 106 13.59 11.03 11.55
C ILE A 106 13.85 9.84 10.63
N ASN A 107 13.53 8.63 11.09
CA ASN A 107 13.65 7.40 10.33
C ASN A 107 12.24 6.90 10.00
N ILE A 108 11.66 7.42 8.92
CA ILE A 108 10.24 7.18 8.57
C ILE A 108 9.96 5.68 8.46
N THR A 109 10.89 4.90 7.90
CA THR A 109 10.76 3.43 7.74
C THR A 109 11.01 2.64 9.03
N ASN A 110 11.22 3.27 10.20
CA ASN A 110 11.57 2.54 11.42
C ASN A 110 10.49 1.53 11.83
N ALA A 111 9.21 1.89 11.78
CA ALA A 111 8.11 1.00 12.14
C ALA A 111 8.06 -0.28 11.26
N PRO A 112 8.03 -0.20 9.91
CA PRO A 112 8.07 -1.41 9.08
C PRO A 112 9.37 -2.21 9.25
N LYS A 113 10.52 -1.57 9.49
CA LYS A 113 11.78 -2.29 9.81
C LYS A 113 11.68 -3.08 11.12
N ARG A 114 11.03 -2.54 12.15
CA ARG A 114 10.78 -3.24 13.42
C ARG A 114 9.79 -4.38 13.23
N ALA A 115 8.75 -4.19 12.42
CA ALA A 115 7.81 -5.25 12.10
C ALA A 115 8.53 -6.45 11.46
N LEU A 116 9.46 -6.22 10.52
CA LEU A 116 10.28 -7.29 9.93
C LEU A 116 11.19 -8.01 10.94
N GLN A 117 11.51 -7.39 12.08
CA GLN A 117 12.36 -7.98 13.11
C GLN A 117 11.56 -8.73 14.19
N PHE A 118 10.37 -8.24 14.53
CA PHE A 118 9.66 -8.68 15.74
C PHE A 118 8.26 -9.23 15.48
N ASN A 119 7.62 -8.82 14.39
CA ASN A 119 6.27 -9.24 14.06
C ASN A 119 6.27 -10.31 12.96
N SER A 120 7.15 -10.16 11.96
CA SER A 120 7.26 -11.08 10.82
C SER A 120 8.69 -11.18 10.28
N GLU A 121 9.49 -12.05 10.89
CA GLU A 121 10.84 -12.36 10.38
C GLU A 121 10.82 -13.03 8.99
N ARG A 122 9.70 -13.66 8.64
CA ARG A 122 9.51 -14.33 7.35
C ARG A 122 9.20 -13.36 6.22
N ALA A 123 8.57 -12.22 6.51
CA ALA A 123 8.17 -11.26 5.50
C ALA A 123 9.37 -10.66 4.79
N ASP A 124 9.27 -10.54 3.47
CA ASP A 124 10.27 -9.93 2.60
C ASP A 124 10.03 -8.42 2.47
N ILE A 125 8.77 -8.02 2.58
CA ILE A 125 8.32 -6.64 2.46
C ILE A 125 7.45 -6.31 3.68
N ALA A 126 7.63 -5.13 4.27
CA ALA A 126 6.73 -4.58 5.28
C ALA A 126 6.16 -3.23 4.85
N LEU A 127 4.83 -3.10 4.93
CA LEU A 127 4.09 -1.90 4.55
C LEU A 127 3.38 -1.29 5.76
N VAL A 128 3.54 0.01 5.99
CA VAL A 128 2.84 0.76 7.05
C VAL A 128 2.17 2.03 6.50
N GLY A 129 0.98 2.35 7.03
CA GLY A 129 0.22 3.56 6.70
C GLY A 129 0.35 4.68 7.75
N HIS A 130 -0.79 5.33 8.04
CA HIS A 130 -1.06 6.25 9.16
C HIS A 130 -0.29 7.59 9.20
N THR A 131 1.04 7.59 9.04
CA THR A 131 1.86 8.78 9.36
C THR A 131 1.85 9.87 8.30
N HIS A 132 1.25 9.62 7.13
CA HIS A 132 1.17 10.51 5.95
C HIS A 132 2.54 10.88 5.34
N GLN A 133 3.65 10.41 5.91
CA GLN A 133 4.98 10.53 5.34
C GLN A 133 5.25 9.36 4.39
N ALA A 134 5.87 9.61 3.24
CA ALA A 134 6.21 8.58 2.27
C ALA A 134 7.72 8.28 2.31
N SER A 135 8.08 7.04 2.62
CA SER A 135 9.47 6.58 2.56
C SER A 135 9.54 5.09 2.24
N ALA A 136 10.59 4.68 1.55
CA ALA A 136 10.87 3.28 1.28
C ALA A 136 12.37 3.05 1.38
N GLU A 137 12.74 1.89 1.87
CA GLU A 137 14.13 1.50 2.11
C GLU A 137 14.32 0.02 1.80
N GLN A 138 15.35 -0.29 1.02
CA GLN A 138 15.86 -1.63 0.82
C GLN A 138 17.08 -1.83 1.73
N PHE A 139 17.13 -2.93 2.46
CA PHE A 139 18.19 -3.20 3.44
C PHE A 139 18.31 -4.70 3.74
N ASP A 140 19.41 -5.11 4.36
CA ASP A 140 19.64 -6.51 4.70
C ASP A 140 19.41 -6.80 6.19
N ILE A 141 18.69 -7.87 6.48
CA ILE A 141 18.59 -8.47 7.82
C ILE A 141 19.08 -9.91 7.73
N ALA A 142 20.12 -10.25 8.50
CA ALA A 142 20.67 -11.61 8.57
C ALA A 142 20.96 -12.21 7.17
N GLY A 143 21.53 -11.40 6.26
CA GLY A 143 21.88 -11.81 4.89
C GLY A 143 20.69 -11.95 3.94
N LYS A 144 19.49 -11.52 4.33
CA LYS A 144 18.30 -11.47 3.46
C LYS A 144 17.98 -10.03 3.12
N SER A 145 17.81 -9.74 1.84
CA SER A 145 17.30 -8.46 1.36
C SER A 145 15.83 -8.32 1.74
N LYS A 146 15.48 -7.16 2.29
CA LYS A 146 14.16 -6.81 2.81
C LYS A 146 13.79 -5.40 2.36
N VAL A 147 12.48 -5.15 2.28
CA VAL A 147 11.94 -3.84 1.91
C VAL A 147 11.01 -3.33 2.99
N ALA A 148 11.24 -2.11 3.46
CA ALA A 148 10.37 -1.42 4.41
C ALA A 148 9.76 -0.17 3.77
N ILE A 149 8.44 -0.03 3.85
CA ILE A 149 7.70 1.03 3.17
C ILE A 149 6.71 1.69 4.12
N VAL A 150 6.68 3.02 4.08
CA VAL A 150 5.58 3.83 4.57
C VAL A 150 4.96 4.55 3.38
N GLY A 151 3.67 4.28 3.13
CA GLY A 151 3.01 4.63 1.86
C GLY A 151 2.74 6.13 1.66
N GLY A 152 2.72 6.92 2.73
CA GLY A 152 2.27 8.32 2.67
C GLY A 152 0.76 8.46 2.54
N THR A 153 0.31 9.63 2.08
CA THR A 153 -1.12 9.96 1.91
C THR A 153 -1.42 10.54 0.54
N TYR A 154 -2.53 10.12 -0.07
CA TYR A 154 -3.05 10.71 -1.30
C TYR A 154 -3.68 12.09 -1.09
N LYS A 155 -3.96 12.47 0.16
CA LYS A 155 -4.42 13.81 0.54
C LYS A 155 -3.22 14.78 0.64
N THR A 156 -2.68 15.16 -0.52
CA THR A 156 -1.47 16.01 -0.59
C THR A 156 -1.69 17.45 -0.13
N GLN A 157 -2.94 17.92 -0.15
CA GLN A 157 -3.35 19.21 0.38
C GLN A 157 -4.31 18.98 1.55
N ASP A 158 -3.77 19.06 2.77
CA ASP A 158 -4.57 18.93 3.97
C ASP A 158 -4.39 20.15 4.88
N SER A 159 -5.40 21.02 4.92
CA SER A 159 -5.37 22.21 5.78
C SER A 159 -5.46 21.84 7.27
N TYR A 160 -6.07 20.70 7.59
CA TYR A 160 -6.18 20.20 8.96
C TYR A 160 -4.81 19.73 9.44
N GLY A 161 -4.17 18.79 8.73
CA GLY A 161 -2.82 18.31 9.04
C GLY A 161 -1.76 19.42 9.07
N LYS A 162 -1.84 20.42 8.16
CA LYS A 162 -0.94 21.58 8.19
C LYS A 162 -1.04 22.38 9.49
N LYS A 163 -2.25 22.57 10.05
CA LYS A 163 -2.43 23.24 11.36
C LYS A 163 -1.74 22.47 12.50
N TRP A 164 -1.61 21.16 12.36
CA TRP A 164 -0.97 20.27 13.34
C TRP A 164 0.50 19.95 13.02
N GLY A 165 1.11 20.67 12.07
CA GLY A 165 2.54 20.60 11.81
C GLY A 165 2.99 19.42 10.95
N MET A 166 2.09 18.77 10.18
CA MET A 166 2.47 17.72 9.23
C MET A 166 3.22 18.24 7.98
N GLY A 167 3.20 19.55 7.74
CA GLY A 167 3.92 20.16 6.62
C GLY A 167 3.38 19.72 5.25
N SER A 168 4.22 19.86 4.21
CA SER A 168 3.92 19.33 2.87
C SER A 168 4.30 17.86 2.80
N VAL A 169 3.37 17.03 2.36
CA VAL A 169 3.62 15.59 2.14
C VAL A 169 4.19 15.38 0.74
N GLY A 170 5.11 14.42 0.62
CA GLY A 170 5.71 14.03 -0.67
C GLY A 170 4.74 13.22 -1.54
N LEU A 171 5.23 12.73 -2.68
CA LEU A 171 4.47 11.83 -3.54
C LEU A 171 4.10 10.54 -2.78
N PRO A 172 2.81 10.18 -2.74
CA PRO A 172 2.34 8.97 -2.07
C PRO A 172 2.48 7.74 -2.94
N GLY A 173 2.39 6.58 -2.30
CA GLY A 173 2.45 5.29 -2.96
C GLY A 173 3.85 4.91 -3.42
N TYR A 174 4.01 3.62 -3.64
CA TYR A 174 5.19 3.00 -4.23
C TYR A 174 4.74 1.85 -5.11
N THR A 175 5.48 1.62 -6.19
CA THR A 175 5.31 0.46 -7.05
C THR A 175 6.44 -0.52 -6.79
N LEU A 176 6.10 -1.77 -6.55
CA LEU A 176 7.07 -2.85 -6.36
C LEU A 176 7.15 -3.69 -7.63
N LEU A 177 8.36 -3.82 -8.14
CA LEU A 177 8.70 -4.80 -9.17
C LEU A 177 9.25 -6.04 -8.46
N LEU A 178 8.67 -7.19 -8.74
CA LEU A 178 9.02 -8.46 -8.09
C LEU A 178 9.50 -9.43 -9.17
N TRP A 179 10.68 -10.02 -8.98
CA TRP A 179 11.25 -10.93 -9.98
C TRP A 179 10.73 -12.36 -9.78
N PRO A 180 10.42 -13.07 -10.88
CA PRO A 180 9.87 -14.42 -10.81
C PRO A 180 10.92 -15.52 -10.60
N ASP A 181 12.21 -15.21 -10.79
CA ASP A 181 13.33 -16.15 -10.87
C ASP A 181 14.44 -15.86 -9.85
N SER A 182 14.37 -14.71 -9.21
CA SER A 182 15.28 -14.26 -8.19
C SER A 182 14.46 -13.60 -7.10
N LYS A 183 14.82 -13.82 -5.83
CA LYS A 183 14.16 -13.18 -4.68
C LYS A 183 14.62 -11.73 -4.55
N HIS A 184 14.23 -10.92 -5.54
CA HIS A 184 14.64 -9.54 -5.73
C HIS A 184 13.41 -8.64 -5.88
N VAL A 185 13.45 -7.51 -5.18
CA VAL A 185 12.41 -6.49 -5.18
C VAL A 185 13.04 -5.18 -5.57
N GLU A 186 12.47 -4.50 -6.55
CA GLU A 186 12.86 -3.13 -6.89
C GLU A 186 11.72 -2.18 -6.54
N VAL A 187 12.08 -1.08 -5.88
CA VAL A 187 11.12 -0.09 -5.40
C VAL A 187 11.13 1.12 -6.33
N SER A 188 10.01 1.37 -6.99
CA SER A 188 9.80 2.54 -7.83
C SER A 188 8.81 3.52 -7.18
N ARG A 189 8.99 4.81 -7.48
CA ARG A 189 8.12 5.87 -6.98
C ARG A 189 6.76 5.93 -7.66
N THR A 190 6.66 5.55 -8.93
CA THR A 190 5.40 5.58 -9.66
C THR A 190 5.27 4.35 -10.58
N PRO A 191 4.03 3.96 -10.94
CA PRO A 191 3.81 2.90 -11.93
C PRO A 191 4.48 3.17 -13.27
N GLU A 192 4.52 4.42 -13.71
CA GLU A 192 5.10 4.83 -15.00
C GLU A 192 6.62 4.60 -15.00
N VAL A 193 7.32 5.04 -13.94
CA VAL A 193 8.76 4.80 -13.80
C VAL A 193 9.07 3.30 -13.70
N ALA A 194 8.22 2.54 -13.02
CA ALA A 194 8.37 1.09 -12.93
C ALA A 194 8.18 0.41 -14.29
N GLN A 195 7.20 0.86 -15.07
CA GLN A 195 6.92 0.38 -16.42
C GLN A 195 8.08 0.69 -17.37
N ASP A 196 8.57 1.93 -17.36
CA ASP A 196 9.71 2.34 -18.20
C ASP A 196 10.96 1.51 -17.87
N PHE A 197 11.22 1.28 -16.58
CA PHE A 197 12.29 0.40 -16.14
C PHE A 197 12.10 -1.02 -16.67
N LEU A 198 10.91 -1.63 -16.48
CA LEU A 198 10.62 -2.98 -16.96
C LEU A 198 10.78 -3.11 -18.48
N LEU A 199 10.24 -2.15 -19.24
CA LEU A 199 10.38 -2.11 -20.69
C LEU A 199 11.85 -2.01 -21.10
N SER A 200 12.65 -1.20 -20.41
CA SER A 200 14.09 -1.08 -20.71
C SER A 200 14.83 -2.41 -20.52
N GLN A 201 14.48 -3.19 -19.49
CA GLN A 201 15.07 -4.51 -19.25
C GLN A 201 14.67 -5.50 -20.35
N ILE A 202 13.40 -5.49 -20.76
CA ILE A 202 12.91 -6.33 -21.86
C ILE A 202 13.60 -5.94 -23.17
N TYR A 203 13.72 -4.64 -23.48
CA TYR A 203 14.37 -4.19 -24.72
C TYR A 203 15.83 -4.64 -24.80
N GLN A 204 16.59 -4.49 -23.70
CA GLN A 204 17.98 -4.96 -23.62
C GLN A 204 18.09 -6.47 -23.87
N LEU A 205 17.13 -7.26 -23.37
CA LEU A 205 17.07 -8.70 -23.64
C LEU A 205 16.68 -8.99 -25.09
N THR A 206 15.76 -8.24 -25.70
CA THR A 206 15.31 -8.47 -27.09
C THR A 206 16.33 -8.09 -28.16
N THR A 207 17.31 -7.23 -27.82
CA THR A 207 18.45 -6.95 -28.70
C THR A 207 19.52 -8.03 -28.65
N ASP A 208 19.40 -8.99 -27.72
CA ASP A 208 20.11 -10.26 -27.74
C ASP A 208 19.27 -11.25 -28.58
N GLU A 209 19.79 -11.71 -29.72
CA GLU A 209 19.07 -12.59 -30.68
C GLU A 209 18.58 -13.92 -30.07
N SER A 210 18.94 -14.20 -28.82
CA SER A 210 18.56 -15.40 -28.07
C SER A 210 17.25 -15.27 -27.27
N TRP A 211 16.66 -14.08 -27.13
CA TRP A 211 15.45 -13.90 -26.31
C TRP A 211 14.18 -14.37 -27.02
N VAL A 212 13.47 -15.31 -26.39
CA VAL A 212 12.16 -15.79 -26.81
C VAL A 212 11.13 -15.34 -25.78
N ASP A 213 10.14 -14.57 -26.20
CA ASP A 213 9.03 -14.14 -25.34
C ASP A 213 8.30 -15.36 -24.74
N PRO A 214 8.33 -15.55 -23.41
CA PRO A 214 7.70 -16.69 -22.78
C PRO A 214 6.16 -16.61 -22.76
N TYR A 215 5.58 -15.44 -23.04
CA TYR A 215 4.15 -15.19 -22.95
C TYR A 215 3.42 -15.20 -24.31
N THR A 216 4.14 -15.15 -25.43
CA THR A 216 3.55 -15.26 -26.79
C THR A 216 3.67 -16.66 -27.40
N ARG A 217 3.83 -17.71 -26.60
CA ARG A 217 3.51 -19.09 -27.04
C ARG A 217 2.02 -19.20 -27.36
N SER A 218 1.63 -18.75 -28.56
CA SER A 218 0.46 -19.28 -29.23
C SER A 218 0.67 -20.79 -29.34
N LYS A 219 -0.25 -21.55 -28.73
CA LYS A 219 -0.35 -22.98 -28.98
C LYS A 219 -0.55 -23.14 -30.49
N LYS A 220 0.44 -23.72 -31.17
CA LYS A 220 0.21 -24.39 -32.46
C LYS A 220 -0.52 -25.69 -32.22
#